data_AF-A0A963T4A8-F1
#
_entry.id   AF-A0A963T4A8-F1
#
_cell.length_a   1.000
_cell.length_b   1.000
_cell.length_c   1.000
_cell.angle_alpha   90.00
_cell.angle_beta   90.00
_cell.angle_gamma   90.00
#
_symmetry.space_group_name_H-M   'P 1'
#
loop_
_entity.id
_entity.type
_entity.pdbx_description
1 polymer ?
#
loop_
_entity_poly.entity_id
_entity_poly.type
_entity_poly.pdbx_seq_one_letter_code
_entity_poly.pdbx_strand_id
1 'polypeptide(L)'
;MGAFGLVLRFLTAPFRAMARLFRGQSTKAVEKSGAGFVAREAGEHGDHYEDERVGPGEIRSLPFKRLARPTLVERTAADLTLEEAKDYAAEAAKFYTYPFPLFARADFFYEEVEQDYVDQVLGKAEGSADANFLKIMDQFRRELNANTARLFLLYTPLLLAATIAAAFAAAALAAPRLDAQLALAAVGAGRYALEALALLFGLGLLMLLYHWPYKVTQQQNLLGLDNYITSKFSRINQNFQVAKRRAMNVERNMRMHQANELKEEAGVWTIAYQWFAMRLLLCEMTVRNKLYQIRRNTTLYGVAGAIASVMLATGSAAAVDAAGIAPFAEVAALSGAFIFVAYFIIMARATRETLSVLQPKEWNRFHLIDLHETVRDHVGEDKLQIVTFRDRNRLE
;
A
#
# COMPACT_ATOMS: atom_id res chain seq x y z
N MET A 1 -25.14 26.51 -26.13
CA MET A 1 -24.20 25.85 -25.20
C MET A 1 -24.66 26.15 -23.78
N GLY A 2 -25.26 25.15 -23.10
CA GLY A 2 -26.15 25.36 -21.95
C GLY A 2 -25.47 25.74 -20.64
N ALA A 3 -26.30 26.17 -19.68
CA ALA A 3 -25.95 26.59 -18.32
C ALA A 3 -25.00 25.63 -17.58
N PHE A 4 -25.04 24.33 -17.92
CA PHE A 4 -24.11 23.32 -17.41
C PHE A 4 -22.64 23.61 -17.74
N GLY A 5 -22.34 24.11 -18.94
CA GLY A 5 -20.98 24.49 -19.33
C GLY A 5 -20.48 25.75 -18.63
N LEU A 6 -21.39 26.62 -18.21
CA LEU A 6 -21.10 27.82 -17.41
C LEU A 6 -20.78 27.46 -15.96
N VAL A 7 -21.55 26.56 -15.35
CA VAL A 7 -21.28 26.04 -14.00
C VAL A 7 -19.96 25.28 -13.96
N LEU A 8 -19.67 24.44 -14.96
CA LEU A 8 -18.40 23.70 -15.02
C LEU A 8 -17.18 24.63 -15.24
N ARG A 9 -17.35 25.70 -16.01
CA ARG A 9 -16.32 26.74 -16.16
C ARG A 9 -16.14 27.59 -14.91
N PHE A 10 -17.22 27.91 -14.21
CA PHE A 10 -17.18 28.63 -12.94
C PHE A 10 -16.50 27.80 -11.84
N LEU A 11 -16.86 26.51 -11.72
CA LEU A 11 -16.25 25.58 -10.78
C LEU A 11 -14.77 25.31 -11.10
N THR A 12 -14.35 25.37 -12.38
CA THR A 12 -12.94 25.12 -12.77
C THR A 12 -12.09 26.39 -12.95
N ALA A 13 -12.69 27.58 -12.95
CA ALA A 13 -12.01 28.87 -13.07
C ALA A 13 -11.00 29.16 -11.95
N PRO A 14 -11.31 28.95 -10.66
CA PRO A 14 -10.33 29.18 -9.59
C PRO A 14 -9.13 28.21 -9.69
N PHE A 15 -9.36 26.99 -10.17
CA PHE A 15 -8.29 26.00 -10.39
C PHE A 15 -7.35 26.39 -11.54
N ARG A 16 -7.87 27.01 -12.61
CA ARG A 16 -7.02 27.52 -13.72
C ARG A 16 -6.24 28.75 -13.32
N ALA A 17 -6.81 29.63 -12.50
CA ALA A 17 -6.12 30.79 -11.96
C ALA A 17 -5.00 30.37 -10.99
N MET A 18 -5.27 29.39 -10.12
CA MET A 18 -4.31 28.83 -9.18
C MET A 18 -3.19 28.05 -9.89
N ALA A 19 -3.51 27.26 -10.93
CA ALA A 19 -2.51 26.58 -11.77
C ALA A 19 -1.57 27.53 -12.54
N ARG A 20 -2.02 28.77 -12.81
CA ARG A 20 -1.15 29.81 -13.41
C ARG A 20 -0.26 30.48 -12.37
N LEU A 21 -0.74 30.65 -11.13
CA LEU A 21 0.03 31.20 -10.01
C LEU A 21 1.17 30.26 -9.56
N PHE A 22 0.97 28.95 -9.62
CA PHE A 22 2.00 27.96 -9.24
C PHE A 22 2.88 27.48 -10.40
N ARG A 23 2.70 28.01 -11.62
CA ARG A 23 3.54 27.69 -12.79
C ARG A 23 4.94 28.34 -12.74
N GLY A 24 5.26 29.07 -11.68
CA GLY A 24 6.56 29.75 -11.48
C GLY A 24 7.68 28.88 -10.88
N GLN A 25 7.40 27.67 -10.39
CA GLN A 25 8.45 26.75 -9.96
C GLN A 25 8.60 25.61 -10.96
N SER A 26 9.58 25.80 -11.84
CA SER A 26 10.19 24.82 -12.74
C SER A 26 10.24 23.41 -12.14
N THR A 27 9.29 22.56 -12.51
CA THR A 27 9.51 21.11 -12.58
C THR A 27 10.46 20.87 -13.75
N LYS A 28 11.77 20.97 -13.49
CA LYS A 28 12.75 20.29 -14.34
C LYS A 28 12.37 18.82 -14.30
N ALA A 29 12.11 18.26 -15.47
CA ALA A 29 12.02 16.83 -15.67
C ALA A 29 13.26 16.20 -15.04
N VAL A 30 13.09 15.53 -13.91
CA VAL A 30 14.11 14.67 -13.33
C VAL A 30 14.18 13.48 -14.27
N GLU A 31 15.16 13.55 -15.15
CA GLU A 31 15.53 12.52 -16.10
C GLU A 31 15.68 11.16 -15.42
N LYS A 32 15.38 10.13 -16.20
CA LYS A 32 15.50 8.69 -15.93
C LYS A 32 16.94 8.20 -15.64
N SER A 33 17.82 9.01 -15.04
CA SER A 33 19.24 8.65 -14.82
C SER A 33 19.60 8.29 -13.37
N GLY A 34 18.73 8.55 -12.38
CA GLY A 34 19.05 8.31 -10.97
C GLY A 34 19.08 6.84 -10.51
N ALA A 35 18.42 5.93 -11.23
CA ALA A 35 18.35 4.51 -10.84
C ALA A 35 19.69 3.78 -11.00
N GLY A 36 20.55 4.22 -11.94
CA GLY A 36 21.85 3.61 -12.19
C GLY A 36 22.97 4.11 -11.27
N PHE A 37 22.84 5.33 -10.72
CA PHE A 37 23.87 5.91 -9.85
C PHE A 37 23.74 5.40 -8.40
N VAL A 38 22.51 5.33 -7.88
CA VAL A 38 22.25 4.84 -6.51
C VAL A 38 22.48 3.31 -6.38
N ALA A 39 22.29 2.55 -7.47
CA ALA A 39 22.64 1.13 -7.50
C ALA A 39 24.16 0.87 -7.47
N ARG A 40 24.97 1.86 -7.87
CA ARG A 40 26.44 1.75 -7.92
C ARG A 40 27.08 2.13 -6.58
N GLU A 41 26.47 3.06 -5.85
CA GLU A 41 26.92 3.51 -4.52
C GLU A 41 26.51 2.54 -3.38
N ALA A 42 25.49 1.70 -3.61
CA ALA A 42 25.04 0.68 -2.66
C ALA A 42 25.93 -0.58 -2.62
N GLY A 43 26.94 -0.68 -3.50
CA GLY A 43 27.79 -1.85 -3.63
C GLY A 43 29.10 -1.81 -2.83
N GLU A 44 29.44 -0.70 -2.18
CA GLU A 44 30.84 -0.49 -1.79
C GLU A 44 31.18 -0.62 -0.29
N HIS A 45 30.25 -0.57 0.69
CA HIS A 45 30.63 -0.65 2.11
C HIS A 45 29.64 -1.45 3.01
N GLY A 46 30.17 -2.49 3.69
CA GLY A 46 29.84 -2.83 5.08
C GLY A 46 28.97 -4.07 5.34
N ASP A 47 29.53 -5.04 6.07
CA ASP A 47 28.97 -6.32 6.54
C ASP A 47 27.81 -6.24 7.57
N HIS A 48 27.06 -5.13 7.61
CA HIS A 48 25.93 -5.00 8.53
C HIS A 48 24.69 -4.48 7.79
N TYR A 49 23.53 -5.07 8.12
CA TYR A 49 22.21 -4.61 7.69
C TYR A 49 21.91 -3.26 8.36
N GLU A 50 22.62 -2.20 7.97
CA GLU A 50 22.47 -0.89 8.59
C GLU A 50 21.56 0.05 7.80
N ASP A 51 20.44 0.26 8.48
CA ASP A 51 19.76 1.51 8.76
C ASP A 51 18.74 2.05 7.75
N GLU A 52 17.59 2.41 8.32
CA GLU A 52 16.63 3.31 7.69
C GLU A 52 17.37 4.63 7.40
N ARG A 53 18.01 4.72 6.24
CA ARG A 53 18.36 6.02 5.67
C ARG A 53 17.03 6.72 5.41
N VAL A 54 16.58 7.45 6.43
CA VAL A 54 15.56 8.48 6.33
C VAL A 54 16.09 9.42 5.25
N GLY A 55 15.64 9.20 4.01
CA GLY A 55 15.98 10.08 2.91
C GLY A 55 15.71 11.52 3.34
N PRO A 56 16.54 12.49 2.94
CA PRO A 56 16.44 13.85 3.43
C PRO A 56 15.02 14.38 3.22
N GLY A 57 14.31 14.56 4.34
CA GLY A 57 12.94 15.04 4.39
C GLY A 57 11.88 13.94 4.53
N GLU A 58 11.44 13.67 5.78
CA GLU A 58 10.00 13.51 6.03
C GLU A 58 9.32 14.77 5.47
N ILE A 59 8.97 14.77 4.19
CA ILE A 59 8.11 15.82 3.64
C ILE A 59 6.73 15.56 4.23
N ARG A 60 6.50 16.09 5.43
CA ARG A 60 5.17 16.23 6.01
C ARG A 60 4.38 17.17 5.10
N SER A 61 3.80 16.62 4.04
CA SER A 61 2.74 17.29 3.31
C SER A 61 1.55 17.38 4.27
N LEU A 62 1.48 18.43 5.09
CA LEU A 62 0.24 18.78 5.80
C LEU A 62 -0.88 18.73 4.76
N PRO A 63 -1.87 17.81 4.86
CA PRO A 63 -2.40 17.08 6.03
C PRO A 63 -2.14 15.54 6.10
N PHE A 64 -1.46 14.93 5.13
CA PHE A 64 -1.28 13.47 5.04
C PHE A 64 0.19 13.07 5.06
N LYS A 65 0.50 11.95 5.73
CA LYS A 65 1.89 11.49 5.86
C LYS A 65 2.33 10.80 4.57
N ARG A 66 3.36 11.36 3.96
CA ARG A 66 4.11 10.74 2.87
C ARG A 66 5.25 9.92 3.45
N LEU A 67 5.41 8.70 2.95
CA LEU A 67 6.51 7.83 3.35
C LEU A 67 7.75 8.11 2.51
N ALA A 68 8.92 7.97 3.13
CA ALA A 68 10.18 7.93 2.41
C ALA A 68 10.19 6.73 1.45
N ARG A 69 10.89 6.85 0.33
CA ARG A 69 11.06 5.71 -0.57
C ARG A 69 11.93 4.66 0.15
N PRO A 70 11.42 3.43 0.35
CA PRO A 70 12.18 2.40 1.01
C PRO A 70 13.40 2.02 0.16
N THR A 71 14.53 1.80 0.81
CA THR A 71 15.76 1.31 0.20
C THR A 71 15.79 -0.22 0.26
N LEU A 72 16.30 -0.84 -0.79
CA LEU A 72 16.47 -2.28 -0.84
C LEU A 72 17.85 -2.64 -0.30
N VAL A 73 17.88 -3.42 0.79
CA VAL A 73 19.10 -3.83 1.50
C VAL A 73 19.50 -5.28 1.14
N GLU A 74 18.77 -5.92 0.23
CA GLU A 74 19.08 -7.31 -0.17
C GLU A 74 20.36 -7.38 -1.00
N ARG A 75 21.17 -8.42 -0.78
CA ARG A 75 22.41 -8.65 -1.53
C ARG A 75 22.15 -8.98 -3.01
N THR A 76 23.11 -8.69 -3.86
CA THR A 76 23.07 -8.94 -5.30
C THR A 76 23.40 -10.38 -5.65
N ALA A 77 22.72 -10.92 -6.66
CA ALA A 77 22.87 -12.33 -7.07
C ALA A 77 24.27 -12.69 -7.60
N ALA A 78 25.05 -11.70 -8.05
CA ALA A 78 26.40 -11.91 -8.56
C ALA A 78 27.39 -12.36 -7.47
N ASP A 79 27.10 -12.02 -6.21
CA ASP A 79 28.04 -12.17 -5.10
C ASP A 79 27.72 -13.40 -4.23
N LEU A 80 26.73 -14.22 -4.61
CA LEU A 80 26.25 -15.34 -3.80
C LEU A 80 27.32 -16.42 -3.64
N THR A 81 27.94 -16.48 -2.46
CA THR A 81 28.98 -17.44 -2.10
C THR A 81 28.41 -18.72 -1.49
N LEU A 82 29.25 -19.75 -1.33
CA LEU A 82 28.85 -21.00 -0.66
C LEU A 82 28.54 -20.78 0.83
N GLU A 83 29.27 -19.91 1.52
CA GLU A 83 29.01 -19.58 2.92
C GLU A 83 27.63 -18.96 3.09
N GLU A 84 27.28 -18.01 2.22
CA GLU A 84 25.94 -17.41 2.23
C GLU A 84 24.84 -18.42 1.86
N ALA A 85 25.12 -19.35 0.95
CA ALA A 85 24.18 -20.43 0.64
C ALA A 85 23.92 -21.32 1.87
N LYS A 86 24.93 -21.54 2.73
CA LYS A 86 24.77 -22.25 4.01
C LYS A 86 23.88 -21.46 4.96
N ASP A 87 24.03 -20.14 5.04
CA ASP A 87 23.16 -19.29 5.85
C ASP A 87 21.70 -19.36 5.39
N TYR A 88 21.46 -19.26 4.07
CA TYR A 88 20.11 -19.43 3.51
C TYR A 88 19.56 -20.84 3.72
N ALA A 89 20.39 -21.88 3.65
CA ALA A 89 19.97 -23.24 3.95
C ALA A 89 19.62 -23.42 5.44
N ALA A 90 20.34 -22.75 6.34
CA ALA A 90 20.01 -22.72 7.77
C ALA A 90 18.70 -21.97 8.06
N GLU A 91 18.42 -20.88 7.34
CA GLU A 91 17.11 -20.22 7.37
C GLU A 91 16.00 -21.14 6.86
N ALA A 92 16.23 -21.83 5.75
CA ALA A 92 15.29 -22.78 5.17
C ALA A 92 14.95 -23.93 6.13
N ALA A 93 15.93 -24.41 6.89
CA ALA A 93 15.71 -25.46 7.88
C ALA A 93 14.67 -25.03 8.94
N LYS A 94 14.63 -23.74 9.31
CA LYS A 94 13.59 -23.20 10.21
C LYS A 94 12.21 -23.32 9.59
N PHE A 95 12.08 -23.07 8.29
CA PHE A 95 10.81 -23.24 7.57
C PHE A 95 10.32 -24.70 7.56
N TYR A 96 11.18 -25.65 7.23
CA TYR A 96 10.79 -27.07 7.14
C TYR A 96 10.53 -27.73 8.50
N THR A 97 11.06 -27.16 9.57
CA THR A 97 10.90 -27.68 10.94
C THR A 97 9.86 -26.90 11.75
N TYR A 98 9.27 -25.85 11.17
CA TYR A 98 8.31 -25.02 11.87
C TYR A 98 7.00 -25.78 12.15
N PRO A 99 6.58 -25.90 13.42
CA PRO A 99 5.34 -26.60 13.77
C PRO A 99 4.14 -25.70 13.46
N PHE A 100 3.48 -25.94 12.32
CA PHE A 100 2.30 -25.17 11.96
C PHE A 100 1.09 -25.52 12.85
N PRO A 101 0.55 -24.58 13.64
CA PRO A 101 -0.64 -24.84 14.43
C PRO A 101 -1.85 -24.98 13.51
N LEU A 102 -2.40 -26.21 13.41
CA LEU A 102 -3.60 -26.48 12.61
C LEU A 102 -4.85 -25.75 13.14
N PHE A 103 -4.88 -25.47 14.45
CA PHE A 103 -5.96 -24.76 15.10
C PHE A 103 -5.47 -23.36 15.49
N ALA A 104 -5.82 -22.39 14.64
CA ALA A 104 -5.64 -20.98 14.97
C ALA A 104 -6.53 -20.58 16.15
N ARG A 105 -6.10 -19.58 16.91
CA ARG A 105 -6.93 -19.05 18.00
C ARG A 105 -8.17 -18.36 17.41
N ALA A 106 -9.34 -18.62 18.01
CA ALA A 106 -10.65 -18.21 17.47
C ALA A 106 -10.93 -16.70 17.53
N ASP A 107 -10.09 -15.94 18.23
CA ASP A 107 -10.17 -14.50 18.48
C ASP A 107 -9.45 -13.64 17.42
N PHE A 108 -8.73 -14.26 16.48
CA PHE A 108 -7.94 -13.56 15.47
C PHE A 108 -8.62 -13.54 14.10
N PHE A 109 -8.37 -12.49 13.33
CA PHE A 109 -8.70 -12.50 11.91
C PHE A 109 -7.79 -13.47 11.17
N TYR A 110 -8.31 -14.14 10.14
CA TYR A 110 -7.54 -15.09 9.32
C TYR A 110 -6.23 -14.48 8.79
N GLU A 111 -6.24 -13.19 8.45
CA GLU A 111 -5.07 -12.44 8.01
C GLU A 111 -3.97 -12.31 9.08
N GLU A 112 -4.33 -12.28 10.35
CA GLU A 112 -3.38 -12.14 11.46
C GLU A 112 -2.71 -13.48 11.73
N VAL A 113 -3.45 -14.58 11.60
CA VAL A 113 -2.92 -15.94 11.67
C VAL A 113 -1.91 -16.19 10.54
N GLU A 114 -2.25 -15.83 9.30
CA GLU A 114 -1.30 -15.93 8.18
C GLU A 114 -0.07 -15.05 8.40
N GLN A 115 -0.24 -13.85 8.94
CA GLN A 115 0.89 -12.95 9.21
C GLN A 115 1.79 -13.51 10.30
N ASP A 116 1.24 -14.03 11.39
CA ASP A 116 2.00 -14.61 12.50
C ASP A 116 2.83 -15.80 12.03
N TYR A 117 2.30 -16.60 11.10
CA TYR A 117 3.05 -17.67 10.45
C TYR A 117 4.23 -17.11 9.64
N VAL A 118 3.96 -16.15 8.75
CA VAL A 118 4.99 -15.55 7.90
C VAL A 118 6.06 -14.85 8.74
N ASP A 119 5.67 -14.16 9.80
CA ASP A 119 6.58 -13.45 10.71
C ASP A 119 7.54 -14.39 11.44
N GLN A 120 7.08 -15.60 11.75
CA GLN A 120 7.91 -16.64 12.38
C GLN A 120 8.84 -17.32 11.37
N VAL A 121 8.36 -17.56 10.15
CA VAL A 121 9.14 -18.20 9.09
C VAL A 121 10.20 -17.28 8.49
N LEU A 122 9.80 -16.07 8.10
CA LEU A 122 10.71 -15.07 7.52
C LEU A 122 11.52 -14.36 8.60
N GLY A 123 11.08 -14.39 9.86
CA GLY A 123 11.79 -13.82 11.00
C GLY A 123 11.65 -12.31 11.11
N LYS A 124 11.01 -11.83 12.18
CA LYS A 124 10.94 -10.40 12.55
C LYS A 124 12.15 -9.88 13.32
N ALA A 125 13.02 -10.75 13.81
CA ALA A 125 14.17 -10.37 14.63
C ALA A 125 15.25 -9.63 13.81
N GLU A 126 15.97 -8.72 14.47
CA GLU A 126 17.14 -8.04 13.89
C GLU A 126 18.16 -9.09 13.40
N GLY A 127 18.58 -8.97 12.14
CA GLY A 127 19.47 -9.92 11.48
C GLY A 127 18.79 -10.91 10.52
N SER A 128 17.46 -10.98 10.45
CA SER A 128 16.79 -11.72 9.37
C SER A 128 16.88 -10.98 8.03
N ALA A 129 17.08 -11.73 6.94
CA ALA A 129 17.07 -11.22 5.57
C ALA A 129 15.76 -10.48 5.18
N ASP A 130 14.65 -10.77 5.86
CA ASP A 130 13.32 -10.22 5.55
C ASP A 130 12.73 -9.29 6.61
N ALA A 131 13.39 -9.13 7.77
CA ALA A 131 12.89 -8.28 8.85
C ALA A 131 12.58 -6.85 8.37
N ASN A 132 13.47 -6.26 7.56
CA ASN A 132 13.25 -4.92 7.00
C ASN A 132 12.05 -4.88 6.05
N PHE A 133 11.86 -5.90 5.22
CA PHE A 133 10.70 -5.99 4.34
C PHE A 133 9.40 -6.04 5.14
N LEU A 134 9.33 -6.89 6.17
CA LEU A 134 8.16 -6.98 7.04
C LEU A 134 7.88 -5.63 7.74
N LYS A 135 8.92 -4.96 8.24
CA LYS A 135 8.83 -3.64 8.87
C LYS A 135 8.27 -2.59 7.90
N ILE A 136 8.83 -2.51 6.69
CA ILE A 136 8.40 -1.57 5.64
C ILE A 136 6.94 -1.86 5.27
N MET A 137 6.58 -3.12 5.01
CA MET A 137 5.21 -3.51 4.67
C MET A 137 4.21 -3.11 5.77
N ASP A 138 4.57 -3.29 7.04
CA ASP A 138 3.75 -2.86 8.17
C ASP A 138 3.66 -1.34 8.32
N GLN A 139 4.74 -0.61 8.04
CA GLN A 139 4.75 0.84 8.06
C GLN A 139 3.85 1.42 6.97
N PHE A 140 3.95 0.91 5.74
CA PHE A 140 3.06 1.29 4.64
C PHE A 140 1.60 1.01 4.99
N ARG A 141 1.29 -0.20 5.49
CA ARG A 141 -0.08 -0.53 5.92
C ARG A 141 -0.60 0.45 6.95
N ARG A 142 0.17 0.75 8.00
CA ARG A 142 -0.23 1.65 9.09
C ARG A 142 -0.48 3.06 8.59
N GLU A 143 0.44 3.62 7.79
CA GLU A 143 0.34 5.01 7.34
C GLU A 143 -0.74 5.22 6.28
N LEU A 144 -0.91 4.28 5.35
CA LEU A 144 -2.01 4.34 4.37
C LEU A 144 -3.36 4.30 5.09
N ASN A 145 -3.52 3.41 6.08
CA ASN A 145 -4.73 3.34 6.90
C ASN A 145 -4.94 4.60 7.76
N ALA A 146 -3.88 5.13 8.38
CA ALA A 146 -3.97 6.34 9.20
C ALA A 146 -4.39 7.57 8.36
N ASN A 147 -3.85 7.71 7.16
CA ASN A 147 -4.25 8.78 6.24
C ASN A 147 -5.72 8.65 5.82
N THR A 148 -6.19 7.44 5.53
CA THR A 148 -7.61 7.18 5.20
C THR A 148 -8.52 7.47 6.39
N ALA A 149 -8.14 7.00 7.59
CA ALA A 149 -8.88 7.28 8.81
C ALA A 149 -8.99 8.79 9.08
N ARG A 150 -7.91 9.55 8.91
CA ARG A 150 -7.94 11.02 9.01
C ARG A 150 -8.91 11.65 8.00
N LEU A 151 -8.91 11.20 6.75
CA LEU A 151 -9.83 11.75 5.76
C LEU A 151 -11.30 11.50 6.12
N PHE A 152 -11.64 10.26 6.46
CA PHE A 152 -13.04 9.84 6.63
C PHE A 152 -13.60 10.06 8.02
N LEU A 153 -12.81 9.85 9.08
CA LEU A 153 -13.28 9.95 10.46
C LEU A 153 -13.06 11.33 11.07
N LEU A 154 -12.11 12.11 10.55
CA LEU A 154 -11.81 13.44 11.08
C LEU A 154 -12.23 14.54 10.12
N TYR A 155 -11.65 14.60 8.92
CA TYR A 155 -11.87 15.73 8.02
C TYR A 155 -13.28 15.79 7.43
N THR A 156 -13.89 14.64 7.11
CA THR A 156 -15.25 14.63 6.56
C THR A 156 -16.29 15.13 7.58
N PRO A 157 -16.35 14.62 8.83
CA PRO A 157 -17.26 15.14 9.84
C PRO A 157 -16.97 16.61 10.19
N LEU A 158 -15.70 17.02 10.26
CA LEU A 158 -15.34 18.42 10.52
C LEU A 158 -15.83 19.36 9.41
N LEU A 159 -15.68 18.97 8.15
CA LEU A 159 -16.18 19.76 7.02
C LEU A 159 -17.70 19.80 6.97
N LEU A 160 -18.38 18.73 7.40
CA LEU A 160 -19.83 18.75 7.60
C LEU A 160 -20.23 19.76 8.69
N ALA A 161 -19.61 19.71 9.87
CA ALA A 161 -19.86 20.69 10.94
C ALA A 161 -19.63 22.12 10.47
N ALA A 162 -18.52 22.38 9.76
CA ALA A 162 -18.21 23.69 9.20
C ALA A 162 -19.25 24.13 8.16
N THR A 163 -19.78 23.20 7.36
CA THR A 163 -20.84 23.47 6.37
C THR A 163 -22.13 23.89 7.05
N ILE A 164 -22.55 23.16 8.09
CA ILE A 164 -23.72 23.48 8.91
C ILE A 164 -23.52 24.87 9.55
N ALA A 165 -22.39 25.09 10.22
CA ALA A 165 -22.10 26.36 10.88
C ALA A 165 -22.10 27.55 9.91
N ALA A 166 -21.49 27.38 8.72
CA ALA A 166 -21.44 28.42 7.70
C ALA A 166 -22.82 28.74 7.12
N ALA A 167 -23.65 27.73 6.88
CA ALA A 167 -25.02 27.91 6.37
C ALA A 167 -25.85 28.80 7.31
N PHE A 168 -25.83 28.49 8.61
CA PHE A 168 -26.65 29.22 9.59
C PHE A 168 -26.02 30.54 10.04
N ALA A 169 -24.70 30.66 10.10
CA ALA A 169 -24.04 31.95 10.34
C ALA A 169 -24.30 32.94 9.19
N ALA A 170 -24.25 32.49 7.94
CA ALA A 170 -24.57 33.33 6.79
C ALA A 170 -26.04 33.78 6.79
N ALA A 171 -26.96 32.87 7.12
CA ALA A 171 -28.38 33.22 7.26
C ALA A 171 -28.61 34.25 8.37
N ALA A 172 -27.98 34.09 9.54
CA ALA A 172 -28.09 35.02 10.66
C ALA A 172 -27.52 36.42 10.34
N LEU A 173 -26.39 36.50 9.64
CA LEU A 173 -25.78 37.77 9.22
C LEU A 173 -26.56 38.47 8.09
N ALA A 174 -27.27 37.71 7.25
CA ALA A 174 -28.06 38.24 6.15
C ALA A 174 -29.47 38.70 6.58
N ALA A 175 -30.02 38.15 7.67
CA ALA A 175 -31.35 38.44 8.19
C ALA A 175 -31.68 39.95 8.31
N PRO A 176 -30.87 40.80 8.97
CA PRO A 176 -31.20 42.23 9.14
C PRO A 176 -31.16 43.04 7.82
N ARG A 177 -30.53 42.53 6.76
CA ARG A 177 -30.49 43.16 5.44
C ARG A 177 -31.59 42.66 4.51
N LEU A 178 -32.05 41.44 4.71
CA LEU A 178 -33.16 40.82 3.97
C LEU A 178 -34.52 41.36 4.42
N ASP A 179 -34.69 41.65 5.71
CA ASP A 179 -35.91 42.27 6.27
C ASP A 179 -36.21 43.66 5.70
N ALA A 180 -35.18 44.38 5.24
CA ALA A 180 -35.32 45.71 4.65
C ALA A 180 -35.70 45.70 3.16
N GLN A 181 -35.63 44.56 2.46
CA GLN A 181 -35.79 44.53 0.99
C GLN A 181 -36.85 43.55 0.45
N LEU A 182 -37.33 42.54 1.19
CA LEU A 182 -38.11 41.46 0.57
C LEU A 182 -39.28 40.94 1.43
N ALA A 183 -40.49 41.34 1.06
CA ALA A 183 -41.74 40.80 1.55
C ALA A 183 -41.84 39.27 1.32
N LEU A 184 -41.95 38.53 2.42
CA LEU A 184 -42.47 37.17 2.72
C LEU A 184 -42.31 35.98 1.73
N ALA A 185 -42.10 36.17 0.43
CA ALA A 185 -41.88 35.09 -0.56
C ALA A 185 -40.40 34.87 -0.91
N ALA A 186 -39.55 35.89 -0.77
CA ALA A 186 -38.13 35.81 -1.15
C ALA A 186 -37.18 35.48 0.02
N VAL A 187 -37.66 35.55 1.27
CA VAL A 187 -36.89 35.15 2.46
C VAL A 187 -36.58 33.65 2.44
N GLY A 188 -37.52 32.82 1.98
CA GLY A 188 -37.32 31.37 1.82
C GLY A 188 -36.29 31.05 0.72
N ALA A 189 -36.43 31.65 -0.46
CA ALA A 189 -35.53 31.38 -1.59
C ALA A 189 -34.08 31.85 -1.32
N GLY A 190 -33.90 32.99 -0.63
CA GLY A 190 -32.58 33.50 -0.27
C GLY A 190 -31.86 32.61 0.75
N ARG A 191 -32.58 32.09 1.75
CA ARG A 191 -32.05 31.16 2.75
C ARG A 191 -31.59 29.85 2.13
N TYR A 192 -32.45 29.19 1.34
CA TYR A 192 -32.08 27.95 0.65
C TYR A 192 -30.91 28.14 -0.35
N ALA A 193 -30.79 29.32 -0.97
CA ALA A 193 -29.65 29.64 -1.82
C ALA A 193 -28.34 29.71 -1.02
N LEU A 194 -28.34 30.32 0.17
CA LEU A 194 -27.17 30.37 1.05
C LEU A 194 -26.79 28.98 1.58
N GLU A 195 -27.76 28.15 1.94
CA GLU A 195 -27.53 26.76 2.36
C GLU A 195 -26.94 25.91 1.22
N ALA A 196 -27.50 26.04 0.01
CA ALA A 196 -26.96 25.37 -1.17
C ALA A 196 -25.52 25.82 -1.47
N LEU A 197 -25.22 27.11 -1.32
CA LEU A 197 -23.85 27.62 -1.47
C LEU A 197 -22.91 27.06 -0.40
N ALA A 198 -23.33 27.01 0.86
CA ALA A 198 -22.55 26.40 1.94
C ALA A 198 -22.27 24.92 1.67
N LEU A 199 -23.29 24.17 1.23
CA LEU A 199 -23.16 22.76 0.82
C LEU A 199 -22.13 22.58 -0.29
N LEU A 200 -22.27 23.35 -1.37
CA LEU A 200 -21.36 23.28 -2.52
C LEU A 200 -19.93 23.66 -2.12
N PHE A 201 -19.78 24.65 -1.24
CA PHE A 201 -18.48 25.05 -0.73
C PHE A 201 -17.84 23.96 0.13
N GLY A 202 -18.59 23.39 1.08
CA GLY A 202 -18.12 22.29 1.93
C GLY A 202 -17.73 21.05 1.12
N LEU A 203 -18.57 20.65 0.16
CA LEU A 203 -18.27 19.55 -0.76
C LEU A 203 -17.07 19.87 -1.66
N GLY A 204 -16.95 21.12 -2.12
CA GLY A 204 -15.81 21.60 -2.89
C GLY A 204 -14.50 21.49 -2.11
N LEU A 205 -14.50 21.87 -0.83
CA LEU A 205 -13.35 21.73 0.07
C LEU A 205 -13.01 20.26 0.33
N LEU A 206 -14.00 19.41 0.57
CA LEU A 206 -13.78 17.98 0.76
C LEU A 206 -13.20 17.34 -0.51
N MET A 207 -13.71 17.73 -1.68
CA MET A 207 -13.20 17.28 -2.98
C MET A 207 -11.77 17.77 -3.23
N LEU A 208 -11.45 19.01 -2.85
CA LEU A 208 -10.10 19.56 -2.92
C LEU A 208 -9.15 18.75 -2.03
N LEU A 209 -9.54 18.50 -0.77
CA LEU A 209 -8.77 17.73 0.20
C LEU A 209 -8.54 16.28 -0.27
N TYR A 210 -9.56 15.65 -0.86
CA TYR A 210 -9.46 14.30 -1.39
C TYR A 210 -8.56 14.23 -2.64
N HIS A 211 -8.81 15.05 -3.66
CA HIS A 211 -8.11 14.95 -4.93
C HIS A 211 -6.68 15.48 -4.90
N TRP A 212 -6.41 16.48 -4.06
CA TRP A 212 -5.09 17.10 -4.01
C TRP A 212 -4.20 16.44 -2.97
N PRO A 213 -4.28 16.74 -1.66
CA PRO A 213 -3.29 16.20 -0.75
C PRO A 213 -3.49 14.71 -0.43
N TYR A 214 -4.72 14.20 -0.33
CA TYR A 214 -4.93 12.78 0.01
C TYR A 214 -4.54 11.84 -1.13
N LYS A 215 -5.21 11.96 -2.28
CA LYS A 215 -5.05 11.03 -3.40
C LYS A 215 -3.62 11.03 -3.92
N VAL A 216 -3.00 12.20 -4.06
CA VAL A 216 -1.60 12.31 -4.50
C VAL A 216 -0.65 11.62 -3.51
N THR A 217 -0.82 11.84 -2.21
CA THR A 217 0.03 11.21 -1.18
C THR A 217 -0.13 9.69 -1.16
N GLN A 218 -1.37 9.20 -1.20
CA GLN A 218 -1.68 7.77 -1.26
C GLN A 218 -1.07 7.11 -2.49
N GLN A 219 -1.24 7.70 -3.68
CA GLN A 219 -0.68 7.17 -4.93
C GLN A 219 0.84 7.20 -4.93
N GLN A 220 1.48 8.24 -4.40
CA GLN A 220 2.93 8.30 -4.28
C GLN A 220 3.49 7.25 -3.33
N ASN A 221 2.84 7.02 -2.19
CA ASN A 221 3.22 5.96 -1.26
C ASN A 221 3.07 4.59 -1.94
N LEU A 222 1.95 4.34 -2.64
CA LEU A 222 1.72 3.08 -3.34
C LEU A 222 2.69 2.84 -4.50
N LEU A 223 3.07 3.87 -5.26
CA LEU A 223 4.12 3.76 -6.28
C LEU A 223 5.48 3.46 -5.65
N GLY A 224 5.81 4.08 -4.51
CA GLY A 224 7.03 3.78 -3.77
C GLY A 224 7.07 2.32 -3.32
N LEU A 225 5.94 1.83 -2.81
CA LEU A 225 5.76 0.45 -2.39
C LEU A 225 5.85 -0.54 -3.57
N ASP A 226 5.19 -0.25 -4.68
CA ASP A 226 5.18 -1.09 -5.89
C ASP A 226 6.59 -1.27 -6.47
N ASN A 227 7.35 -0.18 -6.63
CA ASN A 227 8.74 -0.24 -7.09
C ASN A 227 9.63 -1.06 -6.14
N TYR A 228 9.42 -0.93 -4.83
CA TYR A 228 10.18 -1.67 -3.83
C TYR A 228 9.90 -3.17 -3.87
N ILE A 229 8.61 -3.55 -3.93
CA ILE A 229 8.19 -4.95 -4.04
C ILE A 229 8.75 -5.56 -5.33
N THR A 230 8.57 -4.90 -6.47
CA THR A 230 9.09 -5.36 -7.77
C THR A 230 10.61 -5.56 -7.72
N SER A 231 11.34 -4.64 -7.08
CA SER A 231 12.80 -4.75 -6.96
C SER A 231 13.21 -5.92 -6.07
N LYS A 232 12.59 -6.07 -4.88
CA LYS A 232 12.86 -7.18 -3.95
C LYS A 232 12.60 -8.53 -4.62
N PHE A 233 11.44 -8.69 -5.25
CA PHE A 233 11.06 -9.97 -5.85
C PHE A 233 11.93 -10.31 -7.05
N SER A 234 12.38 -9.29 -7.79
CA SER A 234 13.39 -9.49 -8.83
C SER A 234 14.72 -10.00 -8.28
N ARG A 235 15.17 -9.51 -7.11
CA ARG A 235 16.41 -10.01 -6.48
C ARG A 235 16.27 -11.44 -5.98
N ILE A 236 15.17 -11.76 -5.28
CA ILE A 236 14.91 -13.15 -4.83
C ILE A 236 14.90 -14.10 -6.04
N ASN A 237 14.26 -13.72 -7.15
CA ASN A 237 14.24 -14.53 -8.36
C ASN A 237 15.63 -14.68 -9.01
N GLN A 238 16.45 -13.62 -9.02
CA GLN A 238 17.82 -13.72 -9.53
C GLN A 238 18.67 -14.65 -8.66
N ASN A 239 18.53 -14.57 -7.34
CA ASN A 239 19.22 -15.47 -6.39
C ASN A 239 18.78 -16.92 -6.59
N PHE A 240 17.48 -17.17 -6.81
CA PHE A 240 16.96 -18.48 -7.19
C PHE A 240 17.66 -19.03 -8.44
N GLN A 241 17.77 -18.25 -9.52
CA GLN A 241 18.40 -18.69 -10.76
C GLN A 241 19.91 -18.94 -10.62
N VAL A 242 20.59 -18.20 -9.75
CA VAL A 242 22.02 -18.44 -9.45
C VAL A 242 22.17 -19.72 -8.63
N ALA A 243 21.41 -19.87 -7.55
CA ALA A 243 21.45 -21.07 -6.70
C ALA A 243 21.11 -22.34 -7.50
N LYS A 244 20.08 -22.29 -8.35
CA LYS A 244 19.74 -23.37 -9.30
C LYS A 244 20.93 -23.77 -10.18
N ARG A 245 21.59 -22.79 -10.82
CA ARG A 245 22.75 -23.06 -11.69
C ARG A 245 23.94 -23.62 -10.91
N ARG A 246 24.17 -23.15 -9.68
CA ARG A 246 25.24 -23.67 -8.82
C ARG A 246 24.97 -25.12 -8.41
N ALA A 247 23.75 -25.44 -7.98
CA ALA A 247 23.35 -26.81 -7.64
C ALA A 247 23.64 -27.79 -8.79
N MET A 248 23.11 -27.52 -9.99
CA MET A 248 23.31 -28.38 -11.16
C MET A 248 24.79 -28.51 -11.57
N ASN A 249 25.57 -27.43 -11.43
CA ASN A 249 27.00 -27.47 -11.77
C ASN A 249 27.80 -28.33 -10.78
N VAL A 250 27.48 -28.30 -9.49
CA VAL A 250 28.15 -29.12 -8.48
C VAL A 250 27.85 -30.60 -8.71
N GLU A 251 26.60 -30.94 -8.96
CA GLU A 251 26.17 -32.31 -9.23
C GLU A 251 26.79 -32.88 -10.52
N ARG A 252 26.82 -32.08 -11.60
CA ARG A 252 27.48 -32.50 -12.85
C ARG A 252 28.98 -32.77 -12.68
N ASN A 253 29.62 -32.11 -11.72
CA ASN A 253 31.06 -32.25 -11.44
C ASN A 253 31.38 -33.33 -10.39
N MET A 254 30.39 -34.00 -9.80
CA MET A 254 30.59 -35.10 -8.84
C MET A 254 31.30 -36.29 -9.50
N ARG A 255 32.63 -36.35 -9.34
CA ARG A 255 33.45 -37.55 -9.60
C ARG A 255 33.59 -38.36 -8.32
N MET A 256 33.56 -39.70 -8.38
CA MET A 256 33.51 -40.59 -7.21
C MET A 256 34.52 -40.28 -6.10
N HIS A 257 35.73 -39.82 -6.42
CA HIS A 257 36.76 -39.51 -5.41
C HIS A 257 36.46 -38.31 -4.50
N GLN A 258 35.58 -37.38 -4.92
CA GLN A 258 35.19 -36.16 -4.19
C GLN A 258 33.70 -36.17 -3.82
N ALA A 259 33.06 -37.33 -3.91
CA ALA A 259 31.61 -37.45 -3.79
C ALA A 259 31.08 -36.99 -2.43
N ASN A 260 31.82 -37.19 -1.33
CA ASN A 260 31.34 -36.79 -0.01
C ASN A 260 31.35 -35.27 0.21
N GLU A 261 32.41 -34.57 -0.24
CA GLU A 261 32.52 -33.11 -0.11
C GLU A 261 31.53 -32.39 -1.04
N LEU A 262 31.44 -32.83 -2.29
CA LEU A 262 30.53 -32.24 -3.28
C LEU A 262 29.06 -32.53 -2.98
N LYS A 263 28.75 -33.63 -2.27
CA LYS A 263 27.38 -33.95 -1.83
C LYS A 263 26.87 -32.94 -0.81
N GLU A 264 27.71 -32.54 0.14
CA GLU A 264 27.33 -31.53 1.13
C GLU A 264 27.08 -30.18 0.46
N GLU A 265 27.96 -29.78 -0.46
CA GLU A 265 27.80 -28.55 -1.24
C GLU A 265 26.53 -28.57 -2.11
N ALA A 266 26.27 -29.66 -2.84
CA ALA A 266 25.06 -29.81 -3.63
C ALA A 266 23.79 -29.72 -2.76
N GLY A 267 23.80 -30.37 -1.59
CA GLY A 267 22.70 -30.29 -0.63
C GLY A 267 22.40 -28.86 -0.17
N VAL A 268 23.44 -28.07 0.12
CA VAL A 268 23.30 -26.66 0.52
C VAL A 268 22.66 -25.84 -0.59
N TRP A 269 23.18 -25.92 -1.83
CA TRP A 269 22.61 -25.18 -2.95
C TRP A 269 21.18 -25.59 -3.27
N THR A 270 20.87 -26.88 -3.11
CA THR A 270 19.53 -27.42 -3.33
C THR A 270 18.51 -26.88 -2.35
N ILE A 271 18.85 -26.89 -1.06
CA ILE A 271 18.00 -26.29 -0.02
C ILE A 271 17.88 -24.78 -0.25
N ALA A 272 18.96 -24.09 -0.62
CA ALA A 272 18.94 -22.65 -0.86
C ALA A 272 18.03 -22.24 -2.02
N TYR A 273 18.05 -22.92 -3.18
CA TYR A 273 17.13 -22.56 -4.27
C TYR A 273 15.68 -22.87 -3.90
N GLN A 274 15.41 -23.97 -3.19
CA GLN A 274 14.05 -24.26 -2.71
C GLN A 274 13.56 -23.16 -1.76
N TRP A 275 14.45 -22.69 -0.87
CA TRP A 275 14.16 -21.59 0.03
C TRP A 275 13.85 -20.30 -0.71
N PHE A 276 14.64 -19.89 -1.70
CA PHE A 276 14.33 -18.67 -2.47
C PHE A 276 12.95 -18.74 -3.15
N ALA A 277 12.55 -19.91 -3.64
CA ALA A 277 11.22 -20.10 -4.20
C ALA A 277 10.11 -19.94 -3.14
N MET A 278 10.24 -20.61 -1.99
CA MET A 278 9.26 -20.51 -0.89
C MET A 278 9.24 -19.12 -0.26
N ARG A 279 10.40 -18.49 -0.10
CA ARG A 279 10.56 -17.12 0.39
C ARG A 279 9.83 -16.13 -0.52
N LEU A 280 9.93 -16.27 -1.84
CA LEU A 280 9.15 -15.45 -2.78
C LEU A 280 7.64 -15.63 -2.57
N LEU A 281 7.17 -16.88 -2.46
CA LEU A 281 5.75 -17.16 -2.19
C LEU A 281 5.26 -16.49 -0.90
N LEU A 282 6.02 -16.61 0.19
CA LEU A 282 5.68 -16.03 1.49
C LEU A 282 5.69 -14.50 1.45
N CYS A 283 6.63 -13.90 0.72
CA CYS A 283 6.65 -12.46 0.51
C CYS A 283 5.44 -12.00 -0.33
N GLU A 284 5.05 -12.74 -1.38
CA GLU A 284 3.83 -12.46 -2.15
C GLU A 284 2.56 -12.57 -1.28
N MET A 285 2.48 -13.60 -0.43
CA MET A 285 1.39 -13.75 0.54
C MET A 285 1.33 -12.58 1.51
N THR A 286 2.48 -12.09 1.99
CA THR A 286 2.56 -10.88 2.83
C THR A 286 1.97 -9.68 2.12
N VAL A 287 2.39 -9.41 0.87
CA VAL A 287 1.88 -8.28 0.10
C VAL A 287 0.37 -8.40 -0.09
N ARG A 288 -0.11 -9.57 -0.50
CA ARG A 288 -1.55 -9.83 -0.67
C ARG A 288 -2.33 -9.55 0.61
N ASN A 289 -1.84 -10.06 1.74
CA ASN A 289 -2.46 -9.87 3.05
C ASN A 289 -2.51 -8.38 3.44
N LYS A 290 -1.39 -7.65 3.36
CA LYS A 290 -1.36 -6.21 3.72
C LYS A 290 -2.26 -5.38 2.81
N LEU A 291 -2.30 -5.66 1.50
CA LEU A 291 -3.19 -4.97 0.57
C LEU A 291 -4.67 -5.27 0.86
N TYR A 292 -5.00 -6.50 1.23
CA TYR A 292 -6.34 -6.86 1.68
C TYR A 292 -6.74 -6.05 2.92
N GLN A 293 -5.86 -5.98 3.93
CA GLN A 293 -6.11 -5.19 5.14
C GLN A 293 -6.31 -3.70 4.84
N ILE A 294 -5.50 -3.11 3.95
CA ILE A 294 -5.66 -1.70 3.52
C ILE A 294 -7.02 -1.49 2.86
N ARG A 295 -7.42 -2.39 1.95
CA ARG A 295 -8.72 -2.34 1.28
C ARG A 295 -9.88 -2.44 2.26
N ARG A 296 -9.84 -3.45 3.14
CA ARG A 296 -10.88 -3.68 4.16
C ARG A 296 -11.01 -2.47 5.07
N ASN A 297 -9.91 -2.00 5.65
CA ASN A 297 -9.91 -0.89 6.60
C ASN A 297 -10.37 0.41 5.92
N THR A 298 -9.98 0.66 4.67
CA THR A 298 -10.47 1.82 3.91
C THR A 298 -11.99 1.81 3.77
N THR A 299 -12.58 0.66 3.45
CA THR A 299 -14.04 0.52 3.40
C THR A 299 -14.69 0.72 4.76
N LEU A 300 -14.13 0.10 5.82
CA LEU A 300 -14.63 0.25 7.18
C LEU A 300 -14.58 1.70 7.66
N TYR A 301 -13.50 2.43 7.40
CA TYR A 301 -13.38 3.85 7.72
C TYR A 301 -14.37 4.70 6.91
N GLY A 302 -14.66 4.35 5.67
CA GLY A 302 -15.68 5.03 4.86
C GLY A 302 -17.07 4.88 5.47
N VAL A 303 -17.46 3.66 5.84
CA VAL A 303 -18.74 3.38 6.50
C VAL A 303 -18.81 4.05 7.88
N ALA A 304 -17.78 3.90 8.69
CA ALA A 304 -17.71 4.51 10.02
C ALA A 304 -17.73 6.05 9.95
N GLY A 305 -17.07 6.65 8.96
CA GLY A 305 -17.09 8.10 8.71
C GLY A 305 -18.47 8.60 8.31
N ALA A 306 -19.20 7.85 7.50
CA ALA A 306 -20.59 8.15 7.17
C ALA A 306 -21.49 8.08 8.41
N ILE A 307 -21.37 7.02 9.23
CA ILE A 307 -22.13 6.88 10.49
C ILE A 307 -21.82 8.03 11.45
N ALA A 308 -20.54 8.35 11.66
CA ALA A 308 -20.12 9.47 12.51
C ALA A 308 -20.69 10.80 12.01
N SER A 309 -20.72 11.00 10.69
CA SER A 309 -21.32 12.19 10.06
C SER A 309 -22.84 12.25 10.27
N VAL A 310 -23.55 11.12 10.21
CA VAL A 310 -25.00 11.05 10.49
C VAL A 310 -25.28 11.37 11.96
N MET A 311 -24.49 10.83 12.90
CA MET A 311 -24.63 11.15 14.32
C MET A 311 -24.41 12.65 14.58
N LEU A 312 -23.35 13.22 14.00
CA LEU A 312 -23.05 14.65 14.08
C LEU A 312 -24.16 15.51 13.47
N ALA A 313 -24.66 15.12 12.29
CA ALA A 313 -25.77 15.80 11.62
C ALA A 313 -27.03 15.82 12.49
N THR A 314 -27.38 14.67 13.08
CA THR A 314 -28.57 14.52 13.92
C THR A 314 -28.45 15.36 15.20
N GLY A 315 -27.29 15.30 15.87
CA GLY A 315 -27.03 16.11 17.06
C GLY A 315 -27.04 17.61 16.76
N SER A 316 -26.44 18.01 15.64
CA SER A 316 -26.43 19.41 15.19
C SER A 316 -27.84 19.90 14.83
N ALA A 317 -28.62 19.07 14.11
CA ALA A 317 -30.00 19.38 13.76
C ALA A 317 -30.87 19.59 15.00
N ALA A 318 -30.76 18.70 16.00
CA ALA A 318 -31.48 18.84 17.26
C ALA A 318 -31.07 20.09 18.04
N ALA A 319 -29.76 20.41 18.09
CA ALA A 319 -29.26 21.58 18.80
C ALA A 319 -29.70 22.91 18.14
N VAL A 320 -29.67 22.97 16.81
CA VAL A 320 -30.08 24.15 16.03
C VAL A 320 -31.59 24.37 16.11
N ASP A 321 -32.37 23.30 16.11
CA ASP A 321 -33.84 23.32 16.29
C ASP A 321 -34.23 23.77 17.71
N ALA A 322 -33.59 23.20 18.73
CA ALA A 322 -33.81 23.58 20.13
C ALA A 322 -33.43 25.05 20.41
N ALA A 323 -32.45 25.59 19.69
CA ALA A 323 -32.05 26.99 19.77
C ALA A 323 -32.98 27.93 18.97
N GLY A 324 -33.96 27.41 18.23
CA GLY A 324 -34.87 28.20 17.39
C GLY A 324 -34.20 28.82 16.15
N ILE A 325 -33.03 28.33 15.74
CA ILE A 325 -32.25 28.87 14.62
C ILE A 325 -32.80 28.33 13.28
N ALA A 326 -33.05 27.03 13.21
CA ALA A 326 -33.55 26.36 12.01
C ALA A 326 -34.32 25.08 12.37
N PRO A 327 -35.37 24.71 11.61
CA PRO A 327 -36.06 23.46 11.79
C PRO A 327 -35.13 22.26 11.62
N PHE A 328 -35.32 21.22 12.43
CA PHE A 328 -34.55 19.97 12.35
C PHE A 328 -34.46 19.41 10.91
N ALA A 329 -35.59 19.41 10.18
CA ALA A 329 -35.68 18.85 8.85
C ALA A 329 -34.78 19.55 7.82
N GLU A 330 -34.56 20.86 7.96
CA GLU A 330 -33.70 21.65 7.07
C GLU A 330 -32.23 21.28 7.26
N VAL A 331 -31.77 21.26 8.52
CA VAL A 331 -30.40 20.85 8.88
C VAL A 331 -30.15 19.39 8.46
N ALA A 332 -31.13 18.52 8.68
CA ALA A 332 -31.05 17.11 8.32
C ALA A 332 -30.98 16.91 6.80
N ALA A 333 -31.75 17.67 6.01
CA ALA A 333 -31.71 17.60 4.56
C ALA A 333 -30.36 18.08 3.99
N LEU A 334 -29.86 19.23 4.46
CA LEU A 334 -28.55 19.77 4.09
C LEU A 334 -27.42 18.76 4.39
N SER A 335 -27.43 18.23 5.61
CA SER A 335 -26.42 17.27 6.06
C SER A 335 -26.53 15.93 5.32
N GLY A 336 -27.75 15.45 5.10
CA GLY A 336 -28.02 14.23 4.34
C GLY A 336 -27.49 14.33 2.91
N ALA A 337 -27.70 15.47 2.25
CA ALA A 337 -27.15 15.74 0.92
C ALA A 337 -25.62 15.74 0.92
N PHE A 338 -24.97 16.40 1.89
CA PHE A 338 -23.51 16.39 2.04
C PHE A 338 -22.98 14.97 2.20
N ILE A 339 -23.54 14.20 3.13
CA ILE A 339 -23.11 12.84 3.47
C ILE A 339 -23.30 11.92 2.25
N PHE A 340 -24.45 12.00 1.59
CA PHE A 340 -24.74 11.22 0.40
C PHE A 340 -23.71 11.47 -0.70
N VAL A 341 -23.45 12.74 -1.02
CA VAL A 341 -22.49 13.09 -2.07
C VAL A 341 -21.06 12.70 -1.67
N ALA A 342 -20.64 13.00 -0.44
CA ALA A 342 -19.32 12.62 0.07
C ALA A 342 -19.10 11.11 0.02
N TYR A 343 -20.11 10.32 0.40
CA TYR A 343 -20.01 8.87 0.40
C TYR A 343 -19.85 8.31 -1.02
N PHE A 344 -20.73 8.68 -1.95
CA PHE A 344 -20.76 8.09 -3.29
C PHE A 344 -19.63 8.56 -4.21
N ILE A 345 -19.18 9.82 -4.04
CA ILE A 345 -18.10 10.37 -4.87
C ILE A 345 -16.73 10.02 -4.31
N ILE A 346 -16.56 10.02 -2.99
CA ILE A 346 -15.24 9.88 -2.35
C ILE A 346 -15.12 8.52 -1.65
N MET A 347 -15.90 8.27 -0.60
CA MET A 347 -15.67 7.14 0.31
C MET A 347 -15.82 5.78 -0.39
N ALA A 348 -16.86 5.61 -1.20
CA ALA A 348 -17.14 4.37 -1.93
C ALA A 348 -16.10 4.07 -3.03
N ARG A 349 -15.35 5.08 -3.48
CA ARG A 349 -14.42 4.98 -4.62
C ARG A 349 -12.95 4.97 -4.21
N ALA A 350 -12.62 5.48 -3.02
CA ALA A 350 -11.25 5.69 -2.59
C ALA A 350 -10.37 4.45 -2.74
N THR A 351 -10.84 3.27 -2.34
CA THR A 351 -10.11 2.00 -2.48
C THR A 351 -9.74 1.71 -3.94
N ARG A 352 -10.69 1.87 -4.86
CA ARG A 352 -10.47 1.57 -6.28
C ARG A 352 -9.45 2.52 -6.89
N GLU A 353 -9.53 3.80 -6.55
CA GLU A 353 -8.68 4.84 -7.14
C GLU A 353 -7.28 4.91 -6.55
N THR A 354 -7.09 4.53 -5.29
CA THR A 354 -5.75 4.46 -4.69
C THR A 354 -5.03 3.21 -5.18
N LEU A 355 -5.68 2.04 -5.13
CA LEU A 355 -5.04 0.77 -5.50
C LEU A 355 -4.88 0.55 -7.00
N SER A 356 -5.53 1.34 -7.87
CA SER A 356 -5.38 1.23 -9.33
C SER A 356 -3.96 1.53 -9.83
N VAL A 357 -3.11 2.11 -8.96
CA VAL A 357 -1.74 2.48 -9.30
C VAL A 357 -0.76 1.32 -9.11
N LEU A 358 -1.15 0.30 -8.34
CA LEU A 358 -0.35 -0.92 -8.18
C LEU A 358 -0.37 -1.72 -9.49
N GLN A 359 0.74 -2.39 -9.79
CA GLN A 359 0.86 -3.25 -10.97
C GLN A 359 1.08 -4.71 -10.56
N PRO A 360 0.03 -5.45 -10.13
CA PRO A 360 0.17 -6.82 -9.65
C PRO A 360 0.86 -7.77 -10.63
N LYS A 361 0.79 -7.48 -11.94
CA LYS A 361 1.45 -8.29 -12.98
C LYS A 361 2.98 -8.19 -12.95
N GLU A 362 3.55 -7.11 -12.40
CA GLU A 362 5.00 -6.91 -12.40
C GLU A 362 5.70 -7.67 -11.25
N TRP A 363 4.98 -7.91 -10.15
CA TRP A 363 5.51 -8.56 -8.97
C TRP A 363 4.85 -9.91 -8.63
N ASN A 364 3.72 -10.31 -9.19
CA ASN A 364 3.32 -11.72 -9.12
C ASN A 364 4.30 -12.54 -9.98
N ARG A 365 5.25 -13.22 -9.34
CA ARG A 365 6.39 -13.89 -10.00
C ARG A 365 6.59 -15.32 -9.54
N PHE A 366 5.96 -15.76 -8.44
CA PHE A 366 6.10 -17.14 -7.98
C PHE A 366 5.65 -18.15 -9.04
N HIS A 367 4.59 -17.84 -9.78
CA HIS A 367 4.13 -18.68 -10.90
C HIS A 367 5.11 -18.74 -12.08
N LEU A 368 6.10 -17.85 -12.13
CA LEU A 368 7.20 -17.84 -13.11
C LEU A 368 8.45 -18.51 -12.55
N ILE A 369 8.45 -18.91 -11.28
CA ILE A 369 9.52 -19.75 -10.72
C ILE A 369 9.23 -21.18 -11.16
N ASP A 370 10.07 -21.69 -12.04
CA ASP A 370 10.02 -23.07 -12.54
C ASP A 370 10.56 -24.07 -11.51
N LEU A 371 10.10 -23.98 -10.25
CA LEU A 371 10.55 -24.85 -9.16
C LEU A 371 10.24 -26.31 -9.48
N HIS A 372 9.03 -26.58 -9.99
CA HIS A 372 8.58 -27.92 -10.36
C HIS A 372 9.44 -28.54 -11.46
N GLU A 373 9.81 -27.77 -12.50
CA GLU A 373 10.72 -28.23 -13.54
C GLU A 373 12.12 -28.45 -12.98
N THR A 374 12.62 -27.52 -12.16
CA THR A 374 13.95 -27.60 -11.55
C THR A 374 14.12 -28.85 -10.67
N VAL A 375 13.09 -29.18 -9.88
CA VAL A 375 13.07 -30.40 -9.06
C VAL A 375 12.96 -31.65 -9.94
N ARG A 376 12.13 -31.62 -10.99
CA ARG A 376 11.99 -32.74 -11.94
C ARG A 376 13.32 -33.04 -12.62
N ASP A 377 14.03 -32.00 -13.08
CA ASP A 377 15.28 -32.15 -13.81
C ASP A 377 16.39 -32.72 -12.90
N HIS A 378 16.53 -32.22 -11.66
CA HIS A 378 17.43 -32.78 -10.65
C HIS A 378 17.15 -34.26 -10.36
N VAL A 379 15.90 -34.58 -10.00
CA VAL A 379 15.51 -35.97 -9.67
C VAL A 379 15.63 -36.88 -10.90
N GLY A 380 15.40 -36.35 -12.09
CA GLY A 380 15.53 -37.07 -13.35
C GLY A 380 16.99 -37.45 -13.65
N GLU A 381 17.92 -36.49 -13.52
CA GLU A 381 19.35 -36.72 -13.71
C GLU A 381 19.89 -37.76 -12.71
N ASP A 382 19.58 -37.62 -11.42
CA ASP A 382 19.98 -38.56 -10.38
C ASP A 382 19.48 -39.99 -10.66
N LYS A 383 18.20 -40.14 -11.00
CA LYS A 383 17.63 -41.46 -11.31
C LYS A 383 18.29 -42.08 -12.53
N LEU A 384 18.59 -41.28 -13.56
CA LEU A 384 19.26 -41.77 -14.76
C LEU A 384 20.68 -42.23 -14.46
N GLN A 385 21.42 -41.51 -13.62
CA GLN A 385 22.74 -41.94 -13.16
C GLN A 385 22.65 -43.27 -12.39
N ILE A 386 21.74 -43.39 -11.41
CA ILE A 386 21.55 -44.62 -10.63
C ILE A 386 21.24 -45.81 -11.53
N VAL A 387 20.34 -45.66 -12.50
CA VAL A 387 19.99 -46.73 -13.45
C VAL A 387 21.20 -47.09 -14.31
N THR A 388 21.92 -46.10 -14.82
CA THR A 388 23.12 -46.32 -15.66
C THR A 388 24.23 -47.07 -14.89
N PHE A 389 24.46 -46.71 -13.62
CA PHE A 389 25.43 -47.41 -12.76
C PHE A 389 24.98 -48.83 -12.42
N ARG A 390 23.69 -49.03 -12.09
CA ARG A 390 23.13 -50.36 -11.85
C ARG A 390 23.30 -51.27 -13.07
N ASP A 391 23.04 -50.75 -14.26
CA ASP A 391 23.09 -51.54 -15.49
C ASP A 391 24.55 -51.82 -15.92
N ARG A 392 25.50 -50.91 -15.64
CA ARG A 392 26.94 -51.18 -15.78
C ARG A 392 27.42 -52.30 -14.84
N ASN A 393 27.06 -52.24 -13.56
CA ASN A 393 27.46 -53.24 -12.56
C ASN A 393 26.79 -54.62 -12.75
N ARG A 394 25.83 -54.75 -13.68
CA ARG A 394 25.22 -56.03 -14.06
C ARG A 394 25.92 -56.70 -15.24
N LEU A 395 26.74 -55.95 -15.99
CA LEU A 395 27.45 -56.41 -17.19
C LEU A 395 28.92 -56.77 -16.91
N GLU A 396 29.44 -56.35 -15.75
CA GLU A 396 30.65 -56.88 -15.10
C GLU A 396 30.29 -58.07 -14.21
#